data_AF-A0A935HTB0-F1
#
_entry.id   AF-A0A935HTB0-F1
#
_cell.length_a   1.000
_cell.length_b   1.000
_cell.length_c   1.000
_cell.angle_alpha   90.00
_cell.angle_beta   90.00
_cell.angle_gamma   90.00
#
_symmetry.space_group_name_H-M   'P 1'
#
loop_
_entity.id
_entity.type
_entity.pdbx_description
1 polymer ?
#
loop_
_entity_poly.entity_id
_entity_poly.type
_entity_poly.pdbx_seq_one_letter_code
_entity_poly.pdbx_strand_id
1 'polypeptide(L)'
;MFTGIVQDLGKIIKRKIKGDSIKFTVSPTLKNYLKDISAGESISVNGACMTAEAVNKNSFEFTTINESLSKTNLGMISENDYINLEKAMKLNSKLDGHIVQGHVDITGIVKKIIPLKDSYEFFIEFSSRFRNNIIYVGSIAVNGVSLTVAEIVRETKKSVLIKVAIIPHTMEVTNFRFLKAGDKVNIEFDLMGKYVQRILKK
;
A
#
# COMPACT_ATOMS: atom_id res chain seq x y z
N MET A 1 8.42 -3.67 9.95
CA MET A 1 7.32 -4.58 9.53
C MET A 1 6.00 -3.98 10.00
N PHE A 2 4.93 -4.34 9.31
CA PHE A 2 3.59 -3.79 9.39
C PHE A 2 2.57 -4.93 9.35
N THR A 3 1.30 -4.60 9.51
CA THR A 3 0.17 -5.55 9.54
C THR A 3 -0.76 -5.38 8.35
N GLY A 4 -0.63 -4.27 7.62
CA GLY A 4 -1.55 -3.87 6.56
C GLY A 4 -2.86 -3.28 7.09
N ILE A 5 -2.92 -2.92 8.37
CA ILE A 5 -4.06 -2.20 8.94
C ILE A 5 -3.71 -0.71 8.95
N VAL A 6 -4.29 0.01 7.98
CA VAL A 6 -4.10 1.45 7.86
C VAL A 6 -4.64 2.15 9.10
N GLN A 7 -3.82 3.02 9.67
CA GLN A 7 -4.10 3.71 10.93
C GLN A 7 -4.56 5.16 10.70
N ASP A 8 -4.14 5.77 9.60
CA ASP A 8 -4.53 7.13 9.23
C ASP A 8 -4.37 7.37 7.72
N LEU A 9 -5.03 8.44 7.25
CA LEU A 9 -4.73 9.07 5.99
C LEU A 9 -3.72 10.22 6.21
N GLY A 10 -2.75 10.33 5.31
CA GLY A 10 -1.85 11.46 5.22
C GLY A 10 -2.17 12.33 4.02
N LYS A 11 -2.28 13.64 4.22
CA LYS A 11 -2.33 14.61 3.12
C LYS A 11 -0.91 15.03 2.75
N ILE A 12 -0.56 14.98 1.47
CA ILE A 12 0.70 15.55 0.98
C ILE A 12 0.58 17.08 1.01
N ILE A 13 1.38 17.72 1.86
CA ILE A 13 1.41 19.18 1.97
C ILE A 13 2.55 19.82 1.18
N LYS A 14 3.57 19.03 0.83
CA LYS A 14 4.69 19.49 0.00
C LYS A 14 5.33 18.35 -0.77
N ARG A 15 5.70 18.61 -2.02
CA ARG A 15 6.47 17.69 -2.87
C ARG A 15 7.65 18.43 -3.51
N LYS A 16 8.89 18.03 -3.20
CA LYS A 16 10.10 18.65 -3.74
C LYS A 16 10.98 17.62 -4.44
N ILE A 17 11.17 17.79 -5.75
CA ILE A 17 12.13 17.00 -6.53
C ILE A 17 13.56 17.47 -6.20
N LYS A 18 14.46 16.52 -5.97
CA LYS A 18 15.89 16.77 -5.72
C LYS A 18 16.71 15.70 -6.47
N GLY A 19 17.19 16.04 -7.66
CA GLY A 19 17.79 15.05 -8.57
C GLY A 19 16.78 13.94 -8.89
N ASP A 20 17.20 12.69 -8.72
CA ASP A 20 16.35 11.50 -8.96
C ASP A 20 15.53 11.07 -7.73
N SER A 21 15.45 11.93 -6.71
CA SER A 21 14.69 11.68 -5.49
C SER A 21 13.56 12.70 -5.33
N ILE A 22 12.54 12.31 -4.58
CA ILE A 22 11.44 13.20 -4.21
C ILE A 22 11.33 13.22 -2.69
N LYS A 23 11.40 14.43 -2.13
CA LYS A 23 11.11 14.67 -0.71
C LYS A 23 9.65 15.07 -0.55
N PHE A 24 8.95 14.39 0.34
CA PHE A 24 7.57 14.67 0.69
C PHE A 24 7.50 15.23 2.10
N THR A 25 6.56 16.15 2.32
CA THR A 25 6.09 16.53 3.64
C THR A 25 4.62 16.13 3.73
N VAL A 26 4.26 15.39 4.77
CA VAL A 26 2.94 14.77 4.93
C VAL A 26 2.31 15.19 6.25
N SER A 27 1.06 15.63 6.18
CA SER A 27 0.22 15.93 7.34
C SER A 27 -0.80 14.80 7.56
N PRO A 28 -0.63 13.96 8.60
CA PRO A 28 -1.66 12.99 8.99
C PRO A 28 -2.97 13.68 9.35
N THR A 29 -4.11 12.99 9.16
CA THR A 29 -5.43 13.56 9.46
C THR A 29 -5.83 13.42 10.92
N LEU A 30 -5.32 12.40 11.62
CA LEU A 30 -5.50 12.23 13.05
C LEU A 30 -4.44 13.01 13.83
N LYS A 31 -4.89 13.91 14.74
CA LYS A 31 -4.02 14.79 15.54
C LYS A 31 -2.90 14.08 16.29
N ASN A 32 -3.14 12.86 16.74
CA ASN A 32 -2.19 12.09 17.55
C ASN A 32 -1.47 10.98 16.76
N TYR A 33 -1.61 10.94 15.43
CA TYR A 33 -0.94 9.94 14.64
C TYR A 33 0.58 9.99 14.82
N LEU A 34 1.20 11.18 14.87
CA LEU A 34 2.66 11.30 15.03
C LEU A 34 3.14 11.12 16.48
N LYS A 35 2.23 10.87 17.43
CA LYS A 35 2.63 10.61 18.81
C LYS A 35 3.53 9.36 18.85
N ASP A 36 4.63 9.46 19.59
CA ASP A 36 5.60 8.38 19.77
C ASP A 36 6.26 7.92 18.46
N ILE A 37 6.38 8.80 17.46
CA ILE A 37 7.22 8.61 16.27
C ILE A 37 8.42 9.55 16.34
N SER A 38 9.62 8.99 16.19
CA SER A 38 10.87 9.74 16.11
C SER A 38 11.46 9.73 14.68
N ALA A 39 12.36 10.68 14.41
CA ALA A 39 13.18 10.59 13.20
C ALA A 39 14.00 9.28 13.20
N GLY A 40 14.12 8.64 12.05
CA GLY A 40 14.74 7.33 11.88
C GLY A 40 13.75 6.15 11.95
N GLU A 41 12.52 6.37 12.43
CA GLU A 41 11.51 5.31 12.47
C GLU A 41 10.87 5.06 11.11
N SER A 42 10.36 3.84 10.93
CA SER A 42 9.70 3.40 9.70
C SER A 42 8.19 3.63 9.74
N ILE A 43 7.67 4.23 8.67
CA ILE A 43 6.25 4.43 8.42
C ILE A 43 5.92 3.83 7.04
N SER A 44 4.89 3.00 6.97
CA SER A 44 4.32 2.54 5.71
C SER A 44 3.53 3.66 5.07
N VAL A 45 3.91 4.04 3.85
CA VAL A 45 3.26 5.05 3.02
C VAL A 45 2.72 4.37 1.77
N ASN A 46 1.40 4.24 1.65
CA ASN A 46 0.77 3.39 0.63
C ASN A 46 1.40 1.98 0.55
N GLY A 47 1.78 1.39 1.69
CA GLY A 47 2.42 0.07 1.72
C GLY A 47 3.92 0.07 1.41
N ALA A 48 4.54 1.22 1.15
CA ALA A 48 5.99 1.30 0.99
C ALA A 48 6.63 1.79 2.29
N CYS A 49 7.62 1.07 2.81
CA CYS A 49 8.34 1.41 4.02
C CYS A 49 9.23 2.63 3.79
N MET A 50 8.88 3.75 4.42
CA MET A 50 9.64 5.00 4.36
C MET A 50 10.21 5.34 5.73
N THR A 51 11.42 5.91 5.75
CA THR A 51 12.04 6.41 6.98
C THR A 51 11.60 7.85 7.22
N ALA A 52 11.07 8.14 8.40
CA ALA A 52 10.77 9.51 8.82
C ALA A 52 12.09 10.27 9.05
N GLU A 53 12.41 11.25 8.21
CA GLU A 53 13.64 12.06 8.32
C GLU A 53 13.49 13.21 9.31
N ALA A 54 12.28 13.78 9.37
CA ALA A 54 11.92 14.84 10.29
C ALA A 54 10.48 14.63 10.73
N VAL A 55 10.21 14.85 12.01
CA VAL A 55 8.87 14.76 12.59
C VAL A 55 8.64 16.01 13.43
N ASN A 56 7.52 16.67 13.21
CA ASN A 56 7.03 17.74 14.07
C ASN A 56 5.61 17.39 14.55
N LYS A 57 4.95 18.34 15.23
CA LYS A 57 3.64 18.11 15.85
C LYS A 57 2.56 17.66 14.86
N ASN A 58 2.59 18.16 13.62
CA ASN A 58 1.49 17.99 12.66
C ASN A 58 1.93 17.35 11.34
N SER A 59 3.23 17.24 11.08
CA SER A 59 3.73 16.64 9.84
C SER A 59 5.04 15.89 10.04
N PHE A 60 5.31 14.99 9.10
CA PHE A 60 6.60 14.34 8.96
C PHE A 60 7.12 14.44 7.53
N GLU A 61 8.41 14.20 7.36
CA GLU A 61 9.08 14.22 6.05
C GLU A 61 9.74 12.89 5.76
N PHE A 62 9.75 12.50 4.49
CA PHE A 62 10.53 11.36 4.00
C PHE A 62 11.03 11.64 2.58
N THR A 63 12.14 11.00 2.21
CA THR A 63 12.65 11.00 0.84
C THR A 63 12.47 9.64 0.20
N THR A 64 11.89 9.61 -1.00
CA THR A 64 11.84 8.42 -1.84
C THR A 64 12.90 8.50 -2.94
N ILE A 65 13.73 7.47 -3.01
CA ILE A 65 14.76 7.32 -4.03
C ILE A 65 14.22 6.71 -5.32
N ASN A 66 14.96 6.87 -6.43
CA ASN A 66 14.56 6.40 -7.75
C ASN A 66 14.11 4.93 -7.80
N GLU A 67 14.81 4.03 -7.09
CA GLU A 67 14.41 2.62 -7.05
C GLU A 67 12.96 2.44 -6.54
N SER A 68 12.62 3.09 -5.43
CA SER A 68 11.27 3.05 -4.87
C SER A 68 10.27 3.75 -5.77
N LEU A 69 10.64 4.88 -6.40
CA LEU A 69 9.78 5.58 -7.35
C LEU A 69 9.43 4.71 -8.58
N SER A 70 10.37 3.88 -9.04
CA SER A 70 10.16 3.00 -10.19
C SER A 70 9.22 1.82 -9.91
N LYS A 71 9.12 1.39 -8.64
CA LYS A 71 8.36 0.21 -8.21
C LYS A 71 7.02 0.54 -7.57
N THR A 72 6.79 1.80 -7.19
CA THR A 72 5.61 2.25 -6.45
C THR A 72 4.83 3.32 -7.21
N ASN A 73 3.65 3.67 -6.71
CA ASN A 73 2.86 4.81 -7.18
C ASN A 73 3.36 6.14 -6.60
N LEU A 74 4.38 6.17 -5.73
CA LEU A 74 4.83 7.38 -5.04
C LEU A 74 5.30 8.48 -6.00
N GLY A 75 5.86 8.11 -7.15
CA GLY A 75 6.27 9.10 -8.17
C GLY A 75 5.10 9.88 -8.79
N MET A 76 3.89 9.31 -8.76
CA MET A 76 2.67 9.87 -9.33
C MET A 76 1.91 10.77 -8.35
N ILE A 77 2.26 10.70 -7.06
CA ILE A 77 1.61 11.45 -6.01
C ILE A 77 1.96 12.93 -6.13
N SER A 78 0.92 13.76 -6.05
CA SER A 78 0.98 15.21 -6.12
C SER A 78 0.62 15.86 -4.78
N GLU A 79 0.86 17.16 -4.67
CA GLU A 79 0.39 17.91 -3.50
C GLU A 79 -1.15 17.85 -3.42
N ASN A 80 -1.66 17.80 -2.18
CA ASN A 80 -3.06 17.58 -1.82
C ASN A 80 -3.61 16.17 -1.98
N ASP A 81 -2.86 15.23 -2.55
CA ASP A 81 -3.26 13.82 -2.57
C ASP A 81 -3.26 13.22 -1.15
N TYR A 82 -4.05 12.16 -0.99
CA TYR A 82 -4.13 11.38 0.23
C TYR A 82 -3.47 10.02 0.09
N ILE A 83 -2.71 9.63 1.12
CA ILE A 83 -1.97 8.37 1.22
C ILE A 83 -2.37 7.60 2.47
N ASN A 84 -2.29 6.28 2.40
CA ASN A 84 -2.44 5.41 3.56
C ASN A 84 -1.18 5.47 4.42
N LEU A 85 -1.36 5.55 5.74
CA LEU A 85 -0.30 5.55 6.72
C LEU A 85 -0.48 4.42 7.74
N GLU A 86 0.61 3.69 8.03
CA GLU A 86 0.68 2.73 9.11
C GLU A 86 2.06 2.79 9.79
N LYS A 87 2.10 2.86 11.12
CA LYS A 87 3.36 2.80 11.89
C LYS A 87 3.94 1.39 11.89
N ALA A 88 5.26 1.30 12.04
CA ALA A 88 5.89 0.01 12.28
C ALA A 88 5.30 -0.68 13.53
N MET A 89 5.08 -1.99 13.40
CA MET A 89 4.52 -2.84 14.43
C MET A 89 5.48 -2.96 15.63
N LYS A 90 4.96 -2.92 16.87
CA LYS A 90 5.73 -3.21 18.09
C LYS A 90 5.79 -4.71 18.34
N LEU A 91 6.80 -5.19 19.07
CA LEU A 91 7.05 -6.63 19.30
C LEU A 91 5.88 -7.37 20.01
N ASN A 92 4.91 -6.64 20.57
CA ASN A 92 3.77 -7.18 21.32
C ASN A 92 2.40 -6.64 20.84
N SER A 93 2.33 -6.01 19.68
CA SER A 93 1.05 -5.56 19.13
C SER A 93 0.31 -6.69 18.43
N LYS A 94 -1.00 -6.50 18.24
CA LYS A 94 -1.84 -7.41 17.45
C LYS A 94 -1.39 -7.42 15.99
N LEU A 95 -1.49 -8.59 15.36
CA LEU A 95 -1.35 -8.80 13.93
C LEU A 95 -2.76 -9.06 13.36
N ASP A 96 -3.56 -8.01 13.22
CA ASP A 96 -4.97 -8.12 12.80
C ASP A 96 -5.12 -8.38 11.29
N GLY A 97 -4.11 -8.02 10.49
CA GLY A 97 -4.01 -8.34 9.06
C GLY A 97 -3.08 -9.51 8.79
N HIS A 98 -2.02 -9.28 8.00
CA HIS A 98 -0.95 -10.26 7.75
C HIS A 98 0.42 -9.58 7.82
N ILE A 99 1.50 -10.36 7.72
CA ILE A 99 2.85 -9.78 7.74
C ILE A 99 3.06 -8.98 6.45
N VAL A 100 3.15 -7.66 6.58
CA VAL A 100 3.50 -6.74 5.51
C VAL A 100 4.89 -6.17 5.82
N GLN A 101 5.83 -6.33 4.90
CA GLN A 101 7.20 -5.84 5.05
C GLN A 101 7.28 -4.34 4.77
N GLY A 102 6.41 -3.84 3.89
CA GLY A 102 6.51 -2.51 3.31
C GLY A 102 7.42 -2.49 2.08
N HIS A 103 7.59 -3.64 1.43
CA HIS A 103 8.47 -3.85 0.28
C HIS A 103 7.61 -4.12 -0.95
N VAL A 104 7.12 -3.04 -1.56
CA VAL A 104 6.26 -3.12 -2.74
C VAL A 104 6.96 -3.87 -3.87
N ASP A 105 6.30 -4.92 -4.37
CA ASP A 105 6.82 -5.78 -5.42
C ASP A 105 6.55 -5.19 -6.81
N ILE A 106 5.35 -4.65 -7.01
CA ILE A 106 4.88 -4.11 -8.28
C ILE A 106 3.75 -3.10 -8.07
N THR A 107 3.42 -2.33 -9.11
CA THR A 107 2.16 -1.60 -9.20
C THR A 107 1.09 -2.37 -10.00
N GLY A 108 -0.15 -2.34 -9.54
CA GLY A 108 -1.32 -2.77 -10.28
C GLY A 108 -2.14 -1.59 -10.79
N ILE A 109 -3.07 -1.86 -11.70
CA ILE A 109 -4.04 -0.89 -12.22
C ILE A 109 -5.44 -1.28 -11.74
N VAL A 110 -6.17 -0.34 -11.15
CA VAL A 110 -7.61 -0.52 -10.88
C VAL A 110 -8.35 -0.51 -12.21
N LYS A 111 -8.93 -1.64 -12.62
CA LYS A 111 -9.67 -1.77 -13.89
C LYS A 111 -11.12 -1.37 -13.76
N LYS A 112 -11.74 -1.69 -12.63
CA LYS A 112 -13.15 -1.46 -12.35
C LYS A 112 -13.38 -1.43 -10.85
N ILE A 113 -14.34 -0.62 -10.43
CA ILE A 113 -14.89 -0.60 -9.08
C ILE A 113 -16.40 -0.83 -9.22
N ILE A 114 -16.96 -1.77 -8.46
CA ILE A 114 -18.40 -2.04 -8.42
C ILE A 114 -18.90 -1.76 -7.01
N PRO A 115 -19.71 -0.72 -6.80
CA PRO A 115 -20.41 -0.54 -5.52
C PRO A 115 -21.50 -1.61 -5.40
N LEU A 116 -21.53 -2.29 -4.26
CA LEU A 116 -22.59 -3.19 -3.84
C LEU A 116 -23.35 -2.55 -2.68
N LYS A 117 -24.37 -3.24 -2.16
CA LYS A 117 -25.21 -2.73 -1.07
C LYS A 117 -24.39 -2.39 0.19
N ASP A 118 -23.51 -3.30 0.59
CA ASP A 118 -22.77 -3.22 1.86
C ASP A 118 -21.24 -3.40 1.67
N SER A 119 -20.73 -3.24 0.45
CA SER A 119 -19.31 -3.40 0.12
C SER A 119 -18.97 -2.82 -1.25
N TYR A 120 -17.69 -2.86 -1.61
CA TYR A 120 -17.19 -2.47 -2.92
C TYR A 120 -16.30 -3.58 -3.47
N GLU A 121 -16.47 -3.94 -4.73
CA GLU A 121 -15.55 -4.85 -5.41
C GLU A 121 -14.54 -4.05 -6.23
N PHE A 122 -13.26 -4.28 -5.99
CA PHE A 122 -12.16 -3.70 -6.75
C PHE A 122 -11.53 -4.76 -7.64
N PHE A 123 -11.41 -4.45 -8.93
CA PHE A 123 -10.76 -5.30 -9.91
C PHE A 123 -9.37 -4.73 -10.20
N ILE A 124 -8.32 -5.46 -9.84
CA ILE A 124 -6.94 -4.98 -9.92
C ILE A 124 -6.17 -5.88 -10.89
N GLU A 125 -5.59 -5.28 -11.91
CA GLU A 125 -4.77 -5.97 -12.92
C GLU A 125 -3.29 -5.69 -12.70
N PHE A 126 -2.46 -6.73 -12.75
CA PHE A 126 -1.01 -6.63 -12.68
C PHE A 126 -0.32 -7.67 -13.57
N SER A 127 1.00 -7.60 -13.67
CA SER A 127 1.78 -8.48 -14.56
C SER A 127 1.66 -9.96 -14.18
N SER A 128 1.45 -10.82 -15.19
CA SER A 128 1.39 -12.28 -15.03
C SER A 128 2.67 -12.90 -14.49
N ARG A 129 3.80 -12.16 -14.49
CA ARG A 129 5.06 -12.60 -13.85
C ARG A 129 4.88 -13.00 -12.39
N PHE A 130 3.90 -12.42 -11.71
CA PHE A 130 3.62 -12.62 -10.28
C PHE A 130 2.42 -13.53 -10.01
N ARG A 131 1.89 -14.24 -11.02
CA ARG A 131 0.70 -15.11 -10.86
C ARG A 131 0.85 -16.17 -9.74
N ASN A 132 2.06 -16.69 -9.54
CA ASN A 132 2.32 -17.73 -8.54
C ASN A 132 2.49 -17.15 -7.12
N ASN A 133 2.36 -15.84 -6.95
CA ASN A 133 2.43 -15.15 -5.66
C ASN A 133 1.04 -14.84 -5.09
N ILE A 134 -0.03 -15.24 -5.77
CA ILE A 134 -1.41 -15.10 -5.32
C ILE A 134 -2.12 -16.45 -5.30
N ILE A 135 -3.09 -16.58 -4.41
CA ILE A 135 -4.02 -17.71 -4.33
C ILE A 135 -5.43 -17.19 -4.00
N TYR A 136 -6.46 -17.95 -4.35
CA TYR A 136 -7.82 -17.68 -3.89
C TYR A 136 -7.87 -17.74 -2.36
N VAL A 137 -8.51 -16.75 -1.72
CA VAL A 137 -8.58 -16.57 -0.25
C VAL A 137 -7.20 -16.30 0.39
N GLY A 138 -6.18 -16.00 -0.41
CA GLY A 138 -4.87 -15.58 0.07
C GLY A 138 -4.82 -14.10 0.46
N SER A 139 -3.83 -13.75 1.29
CA SER A 139 -3.53 -12.37 1.66
C SER A 139 -2.80 -11.61 0.55
N ILE A 140 -3.12 -10.34 0.41
CA ILE A 140 -2.42 -9.39 -0.46
C ILE A 140 -2.46 -8.00 0.17
N ALA A 141 -1.36 -7.24 0.10
CA ALA A 141 -1.36 -5.85 0.52
C ALA A 141 -1.48 -4.91 -0.68
N VAL A 142 -2.54 -4.09 -0.71
CA VAL A 142 -2.79 -3.11 -1.77
C VAL A 142 -2.77 -1.71 -1.17
N ASN A 143 -1.86 -0.84 -1.62
CA ASN A 143 -1.57 0.45 -0.97
C ASN A 143 -1.36 0.31 0.55
N GLY A 144 -0.78 -0.81 0.99
CA GLY A 144 -0.58 -1.10 2.41
C GLY A 144 -1.84 -1.54 3.16
N VAL A 145 -2.97 -1.77 2.48
CA VAL A 145 -4.16 -2.38 3.08
C VAL A 145 -4.09 -3.89 2.92
N SER A 146 -4.13 -4.62 4.02
CA SER A 146 -4.24 -6.08 4.05
C SER A 146 -5.62 -6.49 3.58
N LEU A 147 -5.69 -7.25 2.50
CA LEU A 147 -6.91 -7.70 1.85
C LEU A 147 -6.86 -9.19 1.55
N THR A 148 -8.04 -9.77 1.36
CA THR A 148 -8.19 -11.14 0.87
C THR A 148 -8.48 -11.12 -0.63
N VAL A 149 -7.76 -11.94 -1.39
CA VAL A 149 -8.06 -12.18 -2.81
C VAL A 149 -9.38 -12.95 -2.90
N ALA A 150 -10.46 -12.23 -3.21
CA ALA A 150 -11.80 -12.78 -3.30
C ALA A 150 -12.01 -13.60 -4.58
N GLU A 151 -11.25 -13.33 -5.64
CA GLU A 151 -11.33 -14.09 -6.89
C GLU A 151 -10.09 -13.84 -7.77
N ILE A 152 -9.67 -14.87 -8.51
CA ILE A 152 -8.75 -14.71 -9.65
C ILE A 152 -9.60 -14.72 -10.91
N VAL A 153 -10.06 -13.53 -11.32
CA VAL A 153 -11.07 -13.35 -12.37
C VAL A 153 -10.56 -13.79 -13.73
N ARG A 154 -9.30 -13.45 -14.05
CA ARG A 154 -8.69 -13.81 -15.33
C ARG A 154 -7.18 -13.90 -15.20
N GLU A 155 -6.61 -14.98 -15.72
CA GLU A 155 -5.17 -15.13 -15.90
C GLU A 155 -4.85 -15.28 -17.40
N THR A 156 -3.91 -14.48 -17.89
CA THR A 156 -3.39 -14.57 -19.25
C THR A 156 -1.88 -14.59 -19.25
N LYS A 157 -1.28 -14.81 -20.42
CA LYS A 157 0.18 -14.73 -20.59
C LYS A 157 0.77 -13.36 -20.19
N LYS A 158 -0.02 -12.27 -20.22
CA LYS A 158 0.48 -10.90 -19.97
C LYS A 158 0.07 -10.34 -18.61
N SER A 159 -1.15 -10.63 -18.17
CA SER A 159 -1.71 -10.06 -16.96
C SER A 159 -2.55 -11.05 -16.17
N VAL A 160 -2.67 -10.76 -14.88
CA VAL A 160 -3.59 -11.38 -13.92
C VAL A 160 -4.54 -10.28 -13.45
N LEU A 161 -5.84 -10.57 -13.46
CA LEU A 161 -6.89 -9.73 -12.90
C LEU A 161 -7.46 -10.43 -11.67
N ILE A 162 -7.34 -9.78 -10.52
CA ILE A 162 -7.93 -10.23 -9.27
C ILE A 162 -9.11 -9.35 -8.87
N LYS A 163 -9.94 -9.89 -8.00
CA LYS A 163 -10.99 -9.17 -7.30
C LYS A 163 -10.70 -9.17 -5.81
N VAL A 164 -10.87 -8.02 -5.17
CA VAL A 164 -10.87 -7.86 -3.71
C VAL A 164 -12.16 -7.16 -3.29
N ALA A 165 -12.69 -7.52 -2.13
CA ALA A 165 -13.87 -6.88 -1.55
C ALA A 165 -13.44 -5.93 -0.44
N ILE A 166 -13.99 -4.72 -0.45
CA ILE A 166 -13.70 -3.66 0.52
C ILE A 166 -14.99 -3.37 1.28
N ILE A 167 -14.92 -3.45 2.61
CA ILE A 167 -16.04 -3.09 3.49
C ILE A 167 -16.13 -1.56 3.66
N PRO A 168 -17.30 -1.01 4.04
CA PRO A 168 -17.50 0.43 4.17
C PRO A 168 -16.50 1.12 5.10
N HIS A 169 -16.16 0.48 6.22
CA HIS A 169 -15.17 1.03 7.16
C HIS A 169 -13.79 1.21 6.51
N THR A 170 -13.27 0.17 5.83
CA THR A 170 -11.99 0.25 5.10
C THR A 170 -12.04 1.30 3.99
N MET A 171 -13.18 1.43 3.29
CA MET A 171 -13.36 2.47 2.29
C MET A 171 -13.24 3.86 2.92
N GLU A 172 -13.86 4.09 4.07
CA GLU A 172 -13.86 5.38 4.77
C GLU A 172 -12.47 5.80 5.27
N VAL A 173 -11.72 4.88 5.87
CA VAL A 173 -10.46 5.17 6.58
C VAL A 173 -9.21 5.03 5.71
N THR A 174 -9.34 4.63 4.44
CA THR A 174 -8.21 4.45 3.52
C THR A 174 -8.37 5.25 2.23
N ASN A 175 -7.31 5.29 1.43
CA ASN A 175 -7.29 6.01 0.17
C ASN A 175 -8.13 5.33 -0.92
N PHE A 176 -8.70 4.16 -0.65
CA PHE A 176 -9.62 3.48 -1.55
C PHE A 176 -10.82 4.36 -1.92
N ARG A 177 -11.29 5.24 -1.01
CA ARG A 177 -12.35 6.22 -1.31
C ARG A 177 -12.02 7.23 -2.40
N PHE A 178 -10.74 7.39 -2.73
CA PHE A 178 -10.28 8.32 -3.76
C PHE A 178 -9.90 7.63 -5.06
N LEU A 179 -9.81 6.30 -5.07
CA LEU A 179 -9.41 5.53 -6.24
C LEU A 179 -10.52 5.48 -7.28
N LYS A 180 -10.12 5.51 -8.55
CA LYS A 180 -10.97 5.30 -9.73
C LYS A 180 -10.33 4.32 -10.70
N ALA A 181 -11.10 3.88 -11.68
CA ALA A 181 -10.56 3.08 -12.77
C ALA A 181 -9.44 3.83 -13.51
N GLY A 182 -8.32 3.15 -13.75
CA GLY A 182 -7.09 3.70 -14.32
C GLY A 182 -6.01 4.03 -13.30
N ASP A 183 -6.35 4.16 -12.01
CA ASP A 183 -5.38 4.52 -10.99
C ASP A 183 -4.39 3.39 -10.70
N LYS A 184 -3.15 3.76 -10.34
CA LYS A 184 -2.12 2.82 -9.93
C LYS A 184 -2.15 2.59 -8.42
N VAL A 185 -2.05 1.32 -8.03
CA VAL A 185 -1.95 0.90 -6.63
C VAL A 185 -0.65 0.13 -6.41
N ASN A 186 -0.04 0.30 -5.24
CA ASN A 186 1.09 -0.54 -4.81
C ASN A 186 0.58 -1.92 -4.45
N ILE A 187 1.31 -2.96 -4.85
CA ILE A 187 1.03 -4.35 -4.49
C ILE A 187 2.27 -4.94 -3.81
N GLU A 188 2.07 -5.47 -2.61
CA GLU A 188 3.00 -6.37 -1.96
C GLU A 188 2.31 -7.74 -1.80
N PHE A 189 2.98 -8.79 -2.28
CA PHE A 189 2.49 -10.16 -2.16
C PHE A 189 2.89 -10.78 -0.83
N ASP A 190 2.10 -11.75 -0.36
CA ASP A 190 2.40 -12.46 0.88
C ASP A 190 3.81 -13.07 0.83
N LEU A 191 4.59 -12.75 1.87
CA LEU A 191 5.95 -13.21 2.06
C LEU A 191 6.05 -14.75 2.01
N MET A 192 5.06 -15.45 2.57
CA MET A 192 5.02 -16.92 2.58
C MET A 192 4.94 -17.46 1.14
N GLY A 193 4.10 -16.86 0.30
CA GLY A 193 4.00 -17.22 -1.12
C GLY A 193 5.31 -17.01 -1.87
N LYS A 194 6.05 -15.94 -1.56
CA LYS A 194 7.37 -15.65 -2.16
C LYS A 194 8.41 -16.69 -1.77
N TYR A 195 8.47 -17.11 -0.51
CA TYR A 195 9.39 -18.18 -0.07
C TYR A 195 9.05 -19.52 -0.70
N VAL A 196 7.78 -19.91 -0.72
CA VAL A 196 7.32 -21.16 -1.36
C VAL A 196 7.70 -21.17 -2.85
N GLN A 197 7.44 -20.06 -3.56
CA GLN A 197 7.81 -19.93 -4.97
C GLN A 197 9.32 -20.05 -5.18
N ARG A 198 10.15 -19.46 -4.30
CA ARG A 198 11.61 -19.56 -4.39
C ARG A 198 12.11 -20.99 -4.18
N ILE A 199 11.49 -21.74 -3.27
CA ILE A 199 11.86 -23.14 -2.97
C ILE A 199 11.46 -24.07 -4.12
N LEU A 200 10.27 -23.86 -4.71
CA LEU A 200 9.74 -24.72 -5.77
C LEU A 200 10.34 -24.43 -7.16
N LYS A 201 10.84 -23.22 -7.39
CA LYS A 201 11.66 -22.89 -8.57
C LYS A 201 13.05 -23.51 -8.41
N LYS A 202 13.14 -24.83 -8.59
CA LYS A 202 14.39 -25.47 -9.01
C LYS A 202 14.69 -25.09 -10.46
#